data_AF-A0A7C5WSI2-F1
#
_entry.id   AF-A0A7C5WSI2-F1
#
_cell.length_a   1.000
_cell.length_b   1.000
_cell.length_c   1.000
_cell.angle_alpha   90.00
_cell.angle_beta   90.00
_cell.angle_gamma   90.00
#
_symmetry.space_group_name_H-M   'P 1'
#
loop_
_entity.id
_entity.type
_entity.pdbx_description
1 polymer ?
#
loop_
_entity_poly.entity_id
_entity_poly.type
_entity_poly.pdbx_seq_one_letter_code
_entity_poly.pdbx_strand_id
1 'polypeptide(L)'
;DAQRKWLKNDLAKVSKNTPVVVFSHSPIQKIYKGWNFWTDDAEQVQALLKPFKKVTVIYGHVHQIQYNQIGNISFHSAMATAWPWPYPKSYVQQASYMPKLTVEMNRADPFFERDATGWQFINMDTGNVDMHYVLPENQNRVVAFDKKVGHPVDRDFQEPAKRLPPQKHF
;
A
#
# COMPACT_ATOMS: atom_id res chain seq x y z
N ASP A 1 2.14 -23.00 5.58
CA ASP A 1 2.83 -23.51 6.79
C ASP A 1 4.36 -23.41 6.72
N ALA A 2 5.02 -23.98 5.72
CA ALA A 2 6.48 -23.95 5.61
C ALA A 2 7.08 -22.53 5.60
N GLN A 3 6.52 -21.61 4.79
CA GLN A 3 6.98 -20.22 4.73
C GLN A 3 6.82 -19.47 6.05
N ARG A 4 5.71 -19.64 6.76
CA ARG A 4 5.50 -19.00 8.07
C ARG A 4 6.45 -19.55 9.13
N LYS A 5 6.74 -20.86 9.10
CA LYS A 5 7.76 -21.47 9.99
C LYS A 5 9.15 -20.91 9.70
N TRP A 6 9.53 -20.80 8.43
CA TRP A 6 10.78 -20.15 8.02
C TRP A 6 10.84 -18.70 8.52
N LEU A 7 9.81 -17.91 8.25
CA LEU A 7 9.74 -16.50 8.65
C LEU A 7 9.87 -16.34 10.16
N LYS A 8 9.17 -17.17 10.95
CA LYS A 8 9.27 -17.18 12.42
C LYS A 8 10.72 -17.44 12.87
N ASN A 9 11.38 -18.44 12.29
CA ASN A 9 12.74 -18.80 12.65
C ASN A 9 13.77 -17.73 12.25
N ASP A 10 13.52 -17.03 11.15
CA ASP A 10 14.39 -15.94 10.69
C ASP A 10 14.24 -14.70 11.58
N LEU A 11 12.99 -14.28 11.84
CA LEU A 11 12.66 -13.17 12.73
C LEU A 11 13.09 -13.40 14.19
N ALA A 12 13.30 -14.65 14.62
CA ALA A 12 13.81 -14.98 15.95
C ALA A 12 15.26 -14.50 16.16
N LYS A 13 16.03 -14.32 15.09
CA LYS A 13 17.42 -13.87 15.12
C LYS A 13 17.54 -12.33 15.18
N VAL A 14 16.45 -11.62 14.93
CA VAL A 14 16.42 -10.15 14.82
C VAL A 14 15.87 -9.53 16.10
N SER A 15 16.59 -8.53 16.62
CA SER A 15 16.15 -7.73 17.78
C SER A 15 14.81 -7.07 17.51
N LYS A 16 13.92 -7.03 18.51
CA LYS A 16 12.60 -6.40 18.39
C LYS A 16 12.66 -4.87 18.28
N ASN A 17 13.83 -4.27 18.53
CA ASN A 17 14.08 -2.85 18.31
C ASN A 17 14.54 -2.53 16.87
N THR A 18 14.96 -3.53 16.09
CA THR A 18 15.38 -3.33 14.70
C THR A 18 14.14 -3.11 13.82
N PRO A 19 14.06 -2.02 13.03
CA PRO A 19 13.00 -1.85 12.04
C PRO A 19 13.04 -2.98 11.00
N VAL A 20 11.89 -3.60 10.73
CA VAL A 20 11.77 -4.68 9.74
C VAL A 20 11.00 -4.19 8.53
N VAL A 21 11.52 -4.45 7.33
CA VAL A 21 10.81 -4.23 6.06
C VAL A 21 10.55 -5.59 5.43
N VAL A 22 9.28 -5.87 5.11
CA VAL A 22 8.83 -7.10 4.46
C VAL A 22 8.34 -6.76 3.06
N PHE A 23 8.86 -7.45 2.06
CA PHE A 23 8.33 -7.40 0.70
C PHE A 23 7.44 -8.61 0.44
N SER A 24 6.27 -8.38 -0.13
CA SER A 24 5.36 -9.44 -0.56
C SER A 24 4.75 -9.09 -1.92
N HIS A 25 4.33 -10.10 -2.70
CA HIS A 25 3.57 -9.81 -3.91
C HIS A 25 2.13 -9.45 -3.54
N SER A 26 1.39 -10.40 -2.97
CA SER A 26 0.04 -10.18 -2.45
C SER A 26 0.07 -9.32 -1.18
N PRO A 27 -1.00 -8.55 -0.90
CA PRO A 27 -1.12 -7.81 0.34
C PRO A 27 -1.20 -8.75 1.53
N ILE A 28 -0.35 -8.56 2.54
CA ILE A 28 -0.48 -9.20 3.87
C ILE A 28 -1.54 -8.46 4.68
N GLN A 29 -2.69 -8.18 4.06
CA GLN A 29 -3.89 -7.57 4.64
C GLN A 29 -5.09 -7.89 3.75
N LYS A 30 -6.30 -7.74 4.28
CA LYS A 30 -7.54 -8.11 3.60
C LYS A 30 -8.19 -6.86 3.02
N ILE A 31 -8.03 -6.64 1.72
CA ILE A 31 -8.47 -5.41 1.04
C ILE A 31 -9.77 -5.66 0.29
N TYR A 32 -9.75 -6.57 -0.69
CA TYR A 32 -10.93 -6.90 -1.47
C TYR A 32 -10.89 -8.33 -2.01
N LYS A 33 -11.73 -9.20 -1.46
CA LYS A 33 -11.73 -10.64 -1.78
C LYS A 33 -12.15 -10.92 -3.24
N GLY A 34 -13.07 -10.13 -3.79
CA GLY A 34 -13.60 -10.34 -5.14
C GLY A 34 -12.53 -10.31 -6.24
N TRP A 35 -11.42 -9.60 -6.02
CA TRP A 35 -10.27 -9.55 -6.94
C TRP A 35 -9.02 -10.23 -6.37
N ASN A 36 -9.19 -11.04 -5.33
CA ASN A 36 -8.09 -11.69 -4.63
C ASN A 36 -7.04 -10.68 -4.11
N PHE A 37 -7.44 -9.46 -3.75
CA PHE A 37 -6.58 -8.48 -3.09
C PHE A 37 -6.52 -8.78 -1.59
N TRP A 38 -6.12 -10.00 -1.27
CA TRP A 38 -5.97 -10.47 0.10
C TRP A 38 -4.99 -11.64 0.17
N THR A 39 -4.59 -11.99 1.38
CA THR A 39 -3.91 -13.25 1.68
C THR A 39 -4.69 -13.93 2.80
N ASP A 40 -5.11 -15.18 2.59
CA ASP A 40 -5.99 -15.93 3.50
C ASP A 40 -5.47 -15.95 4.94
N ASP A 41 -4.15 -16.15 5.10
CA ASP A 41 -3.45 -16.23 6.38
C ASP A 41 -2.68 -14.94 6.74
N ALA A 42 -3.07 -13.79 6.17
CA ALA A 42 -2.44 -12.49 6.42
C ALA A 42 -2.27 -12.19 7.91
N GLU A 43 -3.29 -12.43 8.74
CA GLU A 43 -3.24 -12.16 10.18
C GLU A 43 -2.21 -13.03 10.91
N GLN A 44 -1.95 -14.24 10.41
CA GLN A 44 -0.97 -15.14 11.00
C GLN A 44 0.45 -14.64 10.73
N VAL A 45 0.68 -14.05 9.55
CA VAL A 45 1.95 -13.37 9.22
C VAL A 45 2.08 -12.08 10.01
N GLN A 46 1.02 -11.26 10.11
CA GLN A 46 1.00 -10.05 10.94
C GLN A 46 1.30 -10.36 12.40
N ALA A 47 0.80 -11.47 12.95
CA ALA A 47 1.08 -11.90 14.32
C ALA A 47 2.57 -12.19 14.56
N LEU A 48 3.30 -12.69 13.55
CA LEU A 48 4.75 -12.89 13.63
C LEU A 48 5.54 -11.57 13.64
N LEU A 49 4.98 -10.53 13.02
CA LEU A 49 5.58 -9.20 12.88
C LEU A 49 5.22 -8.25 14.04
N LYS A 50 4.07 -8.47 14.70
CA LYS A 50 3.57 -7.68 15.83
C LYS A 50 4.58 -7.43 16.97
N PRO A 51 5.49 -8.36 17.33
CA PRO A 51 6.44 -8.14 18.42
C PRO A 51 7.52 -7.08 18.15
N PHE A 52 7.75 -6.70 16.90
CA PHE A 52 8.76 -5.68 16.56
C PHE A 52 8.21 -4.27 16.81
N LYS A 53 9.07 -3.33 17.22
CA LYS A 53 8.61 -1.94 17.46
C LYS A 53 8.14 -1.23 16.20
N LYS A 54 8.72 -1.58 15.05
CA LYS A 54 8.43 -0.94 13.78
C LYS A 54 8.53 -1.94 12.64
N VAL A 55 7.47 -2.05 11.85
CA VAL A 55 7.43 -2.90 10.68
C VAL A 55 6.83 -2.14 9.51
N THR A 56 7.41 -2.30 8.33
CA THR A 56 6.82 -1.87 7.07
C THR A 56 6.59 -3.08 6.17
N VAL A 57 5.41 -3.20 5.57
CA VAL A 57 5.11 -4.16 4.51
C VAL A 57 4.96 -3.39 3.20
N ILE A 58 5.78 -3.74 2.22
CA ILE A 58 5.70 -3.20 0.86
C ILE A 58 5.18 -4.31 -0.05
N TYR A 59 4.07 -4.07 -0.74
CA TYR A 59 3.38 -5.09 -1.53
C TYR A 59 3.01 -4.64 -2.93
N GLY A 60 2.87 -5.58 -3.86
CA GLY A 60 2.42 -5.33 -5.23
C GLY A 60 0.94 -5.66 -5.42
N HIS A 61 0.63 -6.39 -6.50
CA HIS A 61 -0.65 -7.05 -6.80
C HIS A 61 -1.87 -6.15 -7.04
N VAL A 62 -1.98 -5.01 -6.34
CA VAL A 62 -3.17 -4.14 -6.37
C VAL A 62 -3.09 -3.01 -7.40
N HIS A 63 -1.91 -2.72 -7.94
CA HIS A 63 -1.68 -1.76 -9.04
C HIS A 63 -2.10 -0.30 -8.75
N GLN A 64 -2.32 0.02 -7.49
CA GLN A 64 -2.85 1.29 -7.02
C GLN A 64 -1.97 1.79 -5.90
N ILE A 65 -1.83 3.10 -5.74
CA ILE A 65 -1.26 3.67 -4.52
C ILE A 65 -2.27 3.41 -3.40
N GLN A 66 -1.84 2.65 -2.38
CA GLN A 66 -2.60 2.30 -1.21
C GLN A 66 -1.65 2.28 -0.02
N TYR A 67 -2.16 2.72 1.12
CA TYR A 67 -1.42 2.66 2.37
C TYR A 67 -2.35 2.49 3.55
N ASN A 68 -1.82 1.83 4.58
CA ASN A 68 -2.58 1.49 5.77
C ASN A 68 -1.67 1.40 7.00
N GLN A 69 -2.29 1.38 8.18
CA GLN A 69 -1.62 1.08 9.43
C GLN A 69 -2.44 0.03 10.20
N ILE A 70 -1.80 -1.08 10.57
CA ILE A 70 -2.38 -2.06 11.49
C ILE A 70 -1.41 -2.24 12.66
N GLY A 71 -1.76 -1.66 13.82
CA GLY A 71 -0.89 -1.67 15.00
C GLY A 71 0.47 -1.03 14.71
N ASN A 72 1.54 -1.81 14.84
CA ASN A 72 2.93 -1.40 14.59
C ASN A 72 3.38 -1.56 13.11
N ILE A 73 2.49 -2.00 12.22
CA ILE A 73 2.80 -2.34 10.84
C ILE A 73 2.23 -1.28 9.89
N SER A 74 3.12 -0.58 9.18
CA SER A 74 2.77 0.30 8.06
C SER A 74 2.73 -0.50 6.77
N PHE A 75 1.72 -0.27 5.93
CA PHE A 75 1.56 -0.96 4.65
C PHE A 75 1.65 0.05 3.51
N HIS A 76 2.40 -0.29 2.46
CA HIS A 76 2.50 0.51 1.24
C HIS A 76 2.41 -0.39 0.03
N SER A 77 1.55 -0.06 -0.93
CA SER A 77 1.56 -0.74 -2.22
C SER A 77 2.55 -0.11 -3.20
N ALA A 78 3.06 -0.90 -4.12
CA ALA A 78 3.83 -0.47 -5.28
C ALA A 78 2.89 -0.17 -6.45
N MET A 79 3.28 0.81 -7.28
CA MET A 79 2.61 1.05 -8.54
C MET A 79 2.92 -0.05 -9.56
N ALA A 80 1.96 -0.29 -10.44
CA ALA A 80 2.17 -1.17 -11.57
C ALA A 80 2.90 -0.42 -12.69
N THR A 81 3.82 -1.11 -13.35
CA THR A 81 4.53 -0.59 -14.52
C THR A 81 3.71 -0.72 -15.80
N ALA A 82 2.67 -1.56 -15.79
CA ALA A 82 1.71 -1.79 -16.87
C ALA A 82 0.37 -2.31 -16.29
N TRP A 83 -0.69 -2.24 -17.10
CA TRP A 83 -2.02 -2.80 -16.81
C TRP A 83 -2.63 -2.35 -15.47
N PRO A 84 -2.95 -1.06 -15.28
CA PRO A 84 -3.47 -0.57 -14.01
C PRO A 84 -4.88 -1.13 -13.70
N TRP A 85 -5.12 -1.47 -12.44
CA TRP A 85 -6.47 -1.84 -11.97
C TRP A 85 -7.24 -0.60 -11.50
N PRO A 86 -8.54 -0.47 -11.81
CA PRO A 86 -9.39 0.54 -11.17
C PRO A 86 -9.52 0.24 -9.67
N TYR A 87 -9.86 1.23 -8.84
CA TYR A 87 -10.13 0.99 -7.42
C TYR A 87 -11.39 0.11 -7.27
N PRO A 88 -11.43 -0.87 -6.32
CA PRO A 88 -12.60 -1.75 -6.17
C PRO A 88 -13.93 -1.01 -6.05
N LYS A 89 -13.97 0.11 -5.30
CA LYS A 89 -15.17 0.92 -5.10
C LYS A 89 -15.67 1.61 -6.37
N SER A 90 -14.79 1.88 -7.34
CA SER A 90 -15.18 2.52 -8.60
C SER A 90 -15.80 1.54 -9.60
N TYR A 91 -15.70 0.23 -9.35
CA TYR A 91 -16.14 -0.80 -10.30
C TYR A 91 -17.26 -1.71 -9.76
N VAL A 92 -17.32 -1.96 -8.45
CA VAL A 92 -18.26 -2.90 -7.84
C VAL A 92 -18.79 -2.38 -6.51
N GLN A 93 -20.12 -2.39 -6.33
CA GLN A 93 -20.79 -2.03 -5.07
C GLN A 93 -20.75 -3.17 -4.02
N GLN A 94 -19.70 -3.98 -4.02
CA GLN A 94 -19.51 -5.06 -3.04
C GLN A 94 -18.75 -4.56 -1.81
N ALA A 95 -18.85 -5.30 -0.70
CA ALA A 95 -18.12 -5.00 0.52
C ALA A 95 -16.60 -4.94 0.25
N SER A 96 -16.00 -3.78 0.52
CA SER A 96 -14.60 -3.50 0.26
C SER A 96 -13.96 -2.93 1.52
N TYR A 97 -12.78 -3.47 1.88
CA TYR A 97 -11.98 -3.04 3.04
C TYR A 97 -10.79 -2.19 2.60
N MET A 98 -10.94 -1.47 1.48
CA MET A 98 -9.95 -0.48 1.04
C MET A 98 -9.56 0.44 2.20
N PRO A 99 -8.26 0.61 2.48
CA PRO A 99 -7.82 1.51 3.53
C PRO A 99 -8.38 2.92 3.31
N LYS A 100 -9.09 3.46 4.31
CA LYS A 100 -9.66 4.83 4.26
C LYS A 100 -8.60 5.90 4.03
N LEU A 101 -7.35 5.58 4.37
CA LEU A 101 -6.21 6.46 4.19
C LEU A 101 -5.86 6.67 2.72
N THR A 102 -6.33 5.81 1.81
CA THR A 102 -6.01 5.91 0.40
C THR A 102 -6.87 6.95 -0.31
N VAL A 103 -6.23 7.87 -1.04
CA VAL A 103 -6.91 8.75 -2.00
C VAL A 103 -6.94 8.02 -3.33
N GLU A 104 -8.14 7.72 -3.83
CA GLU A 104 -8.31 7.04 -5.11
C GLU A 104 -7.75 7.91 -6.23
N MET A 105 -6.82 7.37 -7.01
CA MET A 105 -6.60 7.90 -8.36
C MET A 105 -7.86 7.59 -9.16
N ASN A 106 -8.32 8.55 -9.95
CA ASN A 106 -9.37 8.27 -10.92
C ASN A 106 -8.94 7.11 -11.82
N ARG A 107 -9.92 6.48 -12.49
CA ARG A 107 -9.61 5.54 -13.57
C ARG A 107 -8.59 6.21 -14.51
N ALA A 108 -7.61 5.42 -14.97
CA ALA A 108 -6.64 5.83 -15.97
C ALA A 108 -7.33 6.65 -17.07
N ASP A 109 -6.87 7.88 -17.29
CA ASP A 109 -7.36 8.69 -18.39
C ASP A 109 -7.01 7.99 -19.70
N PRO A 110 -8.01 7.60 -20.53
CA PRO A 110 -7.77 6.85 -21.75
C PRO A 110 -6.93 7.59 -22.80
N PHE A 111 -6.74 8.91 -22.65
CA PHE A 111 -5.87 9.69 -23.53
C PHE A 111 -4.40 9.71 -23.09
N PHE A 112 -4.11 9.16 -21.91
CA PHE A 112 -2.78 9.10 -21.31
C PHE A 112 -2.46 7.65 -20.94
N GLU A 113 -1.70 6.97 -21.81
CA GLU A 113 -1.44 5.52 -21.72
C GLU A 113 -0.78 5.08 -20.39
N ARG A 114 -0.10 6.00 -19.70
CA ARG A 114 0.65 5.77 -18.46
C ARG A 114 0.05 6.45 -17.23
N ASP A 115 -1.12 7.08 -17.33
CA ASP A 115 -1.72 7.90 -16.25
C ASP A 115 -1.86 7.15 -14.91
N ALA A 116 -2.24 5.87 -14.95
CA ALA A 116 -2.35 5.05 -13.75
C ALA A 116 -1.19 4.05 -13.60
N THR A 117 -0.04 4.29 -14.24
CA THR A 117 1.17 3.48 -14.09
C THR A 117 2.31 4.28 -13.51
N GLY A 118 3.29 3.59 -12.96
CA GLY A 118 4.50 4.23 -12.48
C GLY A 118 5.39 3.28 -11.74
N TRP A 119 6.29 3.87 -10.97
CA TRP A 119 7.24 3.18 -10.11
C TRP A 119 7.59 4.11 -8.96
N GLN A 120 8.41 3.66 -8.01
CA GLN A 120 8.73 4.47 -6.85
C GLN A 120 10.15 4.27 -6.35
N PHE A 121 10.71 5.34 -5.82
CA PHE A 121 11.87 5.27 -4.93
C PHE A 121 11.40 5.05 -3.50
N ILE A 122 12.15 4.23 -2.75
CA ILE A 122 11.80 3.83 -1.39
C ILE A 122 12.91 4.34 -0.47
N ASN A 123 12.62 5.36 0.34
CA ASN A 123 13.54 5.88 1.34
C ASN A 123 13.29 5.20 2.69
N MET A 124 14.34 4.66 3.31
CA MET A 124 14.26 3.90 4.56
C MET A 124 15.17 4.48 5.68
N ASP A 125 15.75 5.66 5.47
CA ASP A 125 16.83 6.20 6.31
C ASP A 125 16.45 6.39 7.79
N THR A 126 15.18 6.70 8.07
CA THR A 126 14.68 6.95 9.44
C THR A 126 14.13 5.69 10.13
N GLY A 127 14.21 4.54 9.47
CA GLY A 127 13.53 3.30 9.83
C GLY A 127 12.01 3.31 9.56
N ASN A 128 11.39 4.47 9.31
CA ASN A 128 10.12 4.53 8.59
C ASN A 128 10.39 4.45 7.08
N VAL A 129 9.36 4.12 6.31
CA VAL A 129 9.45 4.11 4.85
C VAL A 129 8.66 5.26 4.24
N ASP A 130 9.34 5.99 3.37
CA ASP A 130 8.76 7.01 2.51
C ASP A 130 8.75 6.48 1.06
N MET A 131 7.56 6.45 0.46
CA MET A 131 7.34 6.01 -0.92
C MET A 131 7.21 7.24 -1.81
N HIS A 132 8.16 7.41 -2.73
CA HIS A 132 8.18 8.50 -3.70
C HIS A 132 7.77 7.96 -5.08
N TYR A 133 6.48 8.04 -5.39
CA TYR A 133 5.92 7.55 -6.63
C TYR A 133 6.21 8.52 -7.79
N VAL A 134 6.83 7.97 -8.82
CA VAL A 134 7.07 8.60 -10.12
C VAL A 134 5.99 8.12 -11.07
N LEU A 135 5.10 9.04 -11.45
CA LEU A 135 3.96 8.83 -12.32
C LEU A 135 4.20 9.62 -13.61
N PRO A 136 4.47 8.97 -14.76
CA PRO A 136 4.87 9.67 -15.97
C PRO A 136 3.84 10.67 -16.52
N GLU A 137 2.55 10.35 -16.39
CA GLU A 137 1.44 11.14 -16.94
C GLU A 137 0.43 11.56 -15.87
N ASN A 138 0.84 11.51 -14.59
CA ASN A 138 0.05 11.99 -13.46
C ASN A 138 0.95 12.73 -12.47
N GLN A 139 0.38 13.43 -11.50
CA GLN A 139 1.15 14.14 -10.50
C GLN A 139 1.85 13.14 -9.57
N ASN A 140 3.19 13.19 -9.52
CA ASN A 140 4.00 12.44 -8.58
C ASN A 140 3.48 12.54 -7.14
N ARG A 141 3.63 11.46 -6.37
CA ARG A 141 3.06 11.34 -5.02
C ARG A 141 4.11 10.95 -4.01
N VAL A 142 4.01 11.48 -2.81
CA VAL A 142 4.82 11.05 -1.66
C VAL A 142 3.90 10.55 -0.57
N VAL A 143 4.00 9.26 -0.26
CA VAL A 143 3.34 8.65 0.91
C VAL A 143 4.40 8.34 1.95
N ALA A 144 4.30 9.00 3.10
CA ALA A 144 5.32 8.93 4.14
C ALA A 144 4.70 8.83 5.53
N PHE A 145 5.44 8.27 6.47
CA PHE A 145 4.98 8.19 7.86
C PHE A 145 4.95 9.57 8.52
N ASP A 146 3.77 10.02 8.92
CA ASP A 146 3.61 11.24 9.70
C ASP A 146 3.55 10.90 11.20
N LYS A 147 4.53 11.41 11.94
CA LYS A 147 4.68 11.16 13.38
C LYS A 147 3.55 11.76 14.22
N LYS A 148 2.90 12.84 13.76
CA LYS A 148 1.81 13.50 14.49
C LYS A 148 0.55 12.65 14.48
N VAL A 149 0.24 12.04 13.33
CA VAL A 149 -0.95 11.18 13.17
C VAL A 149 -0.65 9.71 13.43
N GLY A 150 0.64 9.31 13.43
CA GLY A 150 1.08 7.97 13.80
C GLY A 150 0.87 6.91 12.72
N HIS A 151 0.72 7.32 11.45
CA HIS A 151 0.57 6.42 10.30
C HIS A 151 1.07 7.08 9.00
N PRO A 152 1.24 6.28 7.92
CA PRO A 152 1.50 6.83 6.60
C PRO A 152 0.38 7.75 6.11
N VAL A 153 0.77 8.84 5.46
CA VAL A 153 -0.12 9.78 4.79
C VAL A 153 0.48 10.20 3.45
N ASP A 154 -0.40 10.41 2.48
CA ASP A 154 -0.06 11.16 1.28
C ASP A 154 0.13 12.64 1.64
N ARG A 155 1.30 13.20 1.31
CA ARG A 155 1.65 14.57 1.71
C ARG A 155 0.92 15.65 0.91
N ASP A 156 0.41 15.34 -0.27
CA ASP A 156 -0.09 16.35 -1.21
C ASP A 156 -1.59 16.25 -1.49
N PHE A 157 -2.16 15.03 -1.48
CA PHE A 157 -3.50 14.76 -2.01
C PHE A 157 -4.60 14.50 -0.98
N GLN A 158 -4.31 14.63 0.32
CA GLN A 158 -5.33 14.45 1.36
C GLN A 158 -6.46 15.48 1.28
N GLU A 159 -6.17 16.71 0.85
CA GLU A 159 -7.15 17.80 0.74
C GLU A 159 -8.19 17.54 -0.37
N PRO A 160 -9.50 17.52 -0.07
CA PRO A 160 -10.54 17.32 -1.08
C PRO A 160 -10.46 18.28 -2.28
N ALA A 161 -10.06 19.53 -2.04
CA ALA A 161 -9.91 20.55 -3.07
C ALA A 161 -8.76 20.26 -4.07
N LYS A 162 -7.81 19.38 -3.70
CA LYS A 162 -6.68 18.97 -4.55
C LYS A 162 -6.94 17.66 -5.29
N ARG A 163 -8.09 17.02 -5.08
CA ARG A 163 -8.44 15.76 -5.74
C ARG A 163 -9.00 16.04 -7.13
N LEU A 164 -8.55 15.30 -8.14
CA LEU A 164 -9.21 15.29 -9.44
C LEU A 164 -10.60 14.64 -9.25
N PRO A 165 -11.71 15.31 -9.63
CA PRO A 165 -13.03 14.72 -9.50
C PRO A 165 -13.15 13.49 -10.41
N PRO A 166 -13.85 12.42 -10.01
CA PRO A 166 -14.07 11.26 -10.86
C PRO A 166 -14.69 11.65 -12.19
N GLN A 167 -14.19 11.05 -13.27
CA GLN A 167 -14.75 11.25 -14.60
C GLN A 167 -16.24 10.88 -14.57
N LYS A 168 -17.10 11.86 -14.87
CA LYS A 168 -18.53 11.62 -15.06
C LYS A 168 -18.70 11.03 -16.45
N HIS A 169 -18.96 9.73 -16.52
CA HIS A 169 -19.34 9.07 -17.77
C HIS A 169 -20.84 9.31 -18.05
N PHE A 170 -21.21 9.35 -19.33
CA PHE A 170 -22.58 9.20 -19.81
C PHE A 170 -22.89 7.73 -20.02
#